data_AF-X1BLL3-F1
#
_entry.id   AF-X1BLL3-F1
#
_cell.length_a   1.000
_cell.length_b   1.000
_cell.length_c   1.000
_cell.angle_alpha   90.00
_cell.angle_beta   90.00
_cell.angle_gamma   90.00
#
_symmetry.space_group_name_H-M   'P 1'
#
loop_
_entity.id
_entity.type
_entity.pdbx_description
1 polymer ?
#
loop_
_entity_poly.entity_id
_entity_poly.type
_entity_poly.pdbx_seq_one_letter_code
_entity_poly.pdbx_strand_id
1 'polypeptide(L)'
;DATGVGAGFGAAKSFGTVGGSGAGGAGGNGGDDVEVGEAGYAGGETFGEGGTAGAGGAGGESSDPNAGGAGGAAGALTVERLRYFSTDMIARYNRLIDGGPGGGGGGGGGADASETGGTGGAGGSGAGVVAVYANAIVINSGGTIEADGGNGFAGEDASDPNSGSGGGGAGGGGGCIYLVYKSLTDNGSITVAAGTGAAGGTGGNENGAAGANGAVGNKIGINVNTGAFDTI
;
A
#
# COMPACT_ATOMS: atom_id res chain seq x y z
N ASP A 1 9.07 -3.75 -30.47
CA ASP A 1 9.79 -2.71 -29.70
C ASP A 1 8.77 -1.87 -28.94
N ALA A 2 7.99 -2.57 -28.12
CA ALA A 2 6.95 -1.97 -27.31
C ALA A 2 7.55 -1.40 -26.03
N THR A 3 7.35 -0.10 -25.83
CA THR A 3 7.94 0.70 -24.75
C THR A 3 7.00 0.91 -23.58
N GLY A 4 6.11 -0.04 -23.30
CA GLY A 4 5.15 0.05 -22.19
C GLY A 4 5.87 -0.08 -20.85
N VAL A 5 6.45 1.03 -20.36
CA VAL A 5 7.05 1.08 -19.02
C VAL A 5 5.92 1.04 -18.00
N GLY A 6 5.87 -0.03 -17.21
CA GLY A 6 4.89 -0.21 -16.15
C GLY A 6 4.83 1.00 -15.21
N ALA A 7 3.65 1.21 -14.63
CA ALA A 7 3.41 2.35 -13.77
C ALA A 7 4.46 2.43 -12.64
N GLY A 8 5.03 3.63 -12.46
CA GLY A 8 6.05 3.88 -11.44
C GLY A 8 5.54 3.61 -10.01
N PHE A 9 6.44 3.15 -9.15
CA PHE A 9 6.19 2.81 -7.74
C PHE A 9 5.50 3.93 -6.96
N GLY A 10 4.62 3.58 -6.01
CA GLY A 10 4.20 4.50 -4.96
C GLY A 10 5.36 4.84 -4.02
N ALA A 11 5.75 6.11 -3.90
CA ALA A 11 6.89 6.51 -3.08
C ALA A 11 6.68 6.21 -1.58
N ALA A 12 7.71 5.66 -0.92
CA ALA A 12 7.77 5.54 0.53
C ALA A 12 7.82 6.92 1.19
N LYS A 13 7.22 7.07 2.38
CA LYS A 13 7.42 8.26 3.21
C LYS A 13 8.76 8.14 3.94
N SER A 14 9.60 9.18 3.81
CA SER A 14 10.93 9.24 4.42
C SER A 14 10.87 9.10 5.94
N PHE A 15 11.82 8.35 6.51
CA PHE A 15 11.99 8.24 7.95
C PHE A 15 12.41 9.59 8.54
N GLY A 16 11.71 10.04 9.59
CA GLY A 16 12.08 11.18 10.42
C GLY A 16 12.41 10.72 11.84
N THR A 17 12.00 11.50 12.84
CA THR A 17 12.07 11.09 14.26
C THR A 17 11.02 10.00 14.61
N VAL A 18 9.95 9.94 13.82
CA VAL A 18 8.90 8.90 13.84
C VAL A 18 9.00 8.08 12.54
N GLY A 19 8.67 6.79 12.59
CA GLY A 19 8.86 5.83 11.49
C GLY A 19 8.17 6.20 10.19
N GLY A 20 8.72 5.67 9.10
CA GLY A 20 8.29 5.91 7.73
C GLY A 20 7.20 4.92 7.31
N SER A 21 7.11 4.70 6.01
CA SER A 21 6.20 3.70 5.43
C SER A 21 6.84 2.91 4.30
N GLY A 22 6.25 1.78 3.93
CA GLY A 22 6.68 1.01 2.78
C GLY A 22 6.29 1.68 1.46
N ALA A 23 7.20 1.65 0.48
CA ALA A 23 6.89 2.03 -0.91
C ALA A 23 5.96 1.00 -1.55
N GLY A 24 5.07 1.41 -2.46
CA GLY A 24 4.33 0.47 -3.29
C GLY A 24 5.22 -0.19 -4.34
N GLY A 25 4.86 -1.38 -4.82
CA GLY A 25 5.52 -2.04 -5.93
C GLY A 25 5.14 -1.41 -7.27
N ALA A 26 6.04 -1.40 -8.26
CA ALA A 26 5.69 -1.02 -9.63
C ALA A 26 4.87 -2.13 -10.29
N GLY A 27 4.07 -1.75 -11.28
CA GLY A 27 3.41 -2.73 -12.14
C GLY A 27 4.41 -3.41 -13.09
N GLY A 28 4.03 -4.58 -13.59
CA GLY A 28 4.78 -5.27 -14.65
C GLY A 28 4.52 -4.65 -16.02
N ASN A 29 5.51 -4.70 -16.90
CA ASN A 29 5.31 -4.35 -18.31
C ASN A 29 4.40 -5.38 -19.00
N GLY A 30 3.61 -4.97 -20.00
CA GLY A 30 2.91 -5.90 -20.87
C GLY A 30 3.90 -6.69 -21.75
N GLY A 31 3.50 -7.86 -22.24
CA GLY A 31 4.29 -8.62 -23.21
C GLY A 31 4.45 -7.89 -24.55
N ASP A 32 5.47 -8.25 -25.34
CA ASP A 32 5.69 -7.84 -26.74
C ASP A 32 5.89 -9.10 -27.61
N ASP A 33 5.38 -9.12 -28.83
CA ASP A 33 5.67 -10.15 -29.85
C ASP A 33 5.61 -11.62 -29.34
N VAL A 34 4.46 -12.07 -28.83
CA VAL A 34 4.24 -13.44 -28.32
C VAL A 34 4.97 -13.72 -26.99
N GLU A 35 4.95 -12.75 -26.09
CA GLU A 35 5.54 -12.87 -24.75
C GLU A 35 4.49 -12.80 -23.63
N VAL A 36 4.82 -13.48 -22.54
CA VAL A 36 4.09 -13.41 -21.27
C VAL A 36 4.30 -12.02 -20.66
N GLY A 37 3.25 -11.44 -20.08
CA GLY A 37 3.38 -10.18 -19.35
C GLY A 37 4.35 -10.30 -18.16
N GLU A 38 5.05 -9.22 -17.82
CA GLU A 38 5.95 -9.22 -16.67
C GLU A 38 5.17 -9.24 -15.36
N ALA A 39 5.74 -9.88 -14.32
CA ALA A 39 5.17 -9.84 -12.99
C ALA A 39 5.30 -8.44 -12.36
N GLY A 40 4.30 -8.06 -11.56
CA GLY A 40 4.38 -6.85 -10.73
C GLY A 40 5.41 -7.00 -9.61
N TYR A 41 5.98 -5.88 -9.16
CA TYR A 41 6.92 -5.87 -8.05
C TYR A 41 6.21 -5.95 -6.70
N ALA A 42 6.86 -6.59 -5.73
CA ALA A 42 6.38 -6.59 -4.35
C ALA A 42 6.44 -5.18 -3.73
N GLY A 43 5.52 -4.89 -2.82
CA GLY A 43 5.58 -3.69 -1.98
C GLY A 43 6.72 -3.75 -0.96
N GLY A 44 7.15 -2.58 -0.49
CA GLY A 44 8.19 -2.43 0.54
C GLY A 44 7.72 -2.87 1.91
N GLU A 45 8.61 -3.54 2.63
CA GLU A 45 8.37 -4.08 3.98
C GLU A 45 8.50 -3.00 5.07
N THR A 46 7.81 -3.20 6.19
CA THR A 46 7.93 -2.34 7.38
C THR A 46 8.02 -3.13 8.69
N PHE A 47 8.60 -2.48 9.70
CA PHE A 47 8.67 -2.97 11.08
C PHE A 47 7.85 -2.02 11.96
N GLY A 48 6.64 -2.42 12.34
CA GLY A 48 5.76 -1.48 13.02
C GLY A 48 4.39 -2.00 13.41
N GLU A 49 3.47 -1.07 13.65
CA GLU A 49 2.10 -1.34 14.10
C GLU A 49 1.05 -0.87 13.07
N GLY A 50 1.42 -0.72 11.80
CA GLY A 50 0.46 -0.44 10.74
C GLY A 50 -0.49 -1.60 10.44
N GLY A 51 -1.38 -1.39 9.48
CA GLY A 51 -2.12 -2.49 8.84
C GLY A 51 -1.25 -3.16 7.77
N THR A 52 -1.56 -4.40 7.39
CA THR A 52 -0.89 -5.10 6.28
C THR A 52 -1.27 -4.50 4.92
N ALA A 53 -0.44 -4.66 3.89
CA ALA A 53 -0.78 -4.25 2.53
C ALA A 53 -1.53 -5.35 1.75
N GLY A 54 -2.09 -4.98 0.59
CA GLY A 54 -2.67 -5.92 -0.37
C GLY A 54 -1.66 -6.44 -1.39
N ALA A 55 -1.98 -7.57 -2.03
CA ALA A 55 -1.27 -8.09 -3.21
C ALA A 55 -1.87 -7.54 -4.51
N GLY A 56 -1.04 -7.36 -5.54
CA GLY A 56 -1.48 -6.87 -6.85
C GLY A 56 -2.29 -7.91 -7.62
N GLY A 57 -3.08 -7.46 -8.59
CA GLY A 57 -3.81 -8.32 -9.52
C GLY A 57 -2.91 -8.89 -10.61
N ALA A 58 -3.21 -10.10 -11.08
CA ALA A 58 -2.57 -10.66 -12.29
C ALA A 58 -3.06 -9.94 -13.55
N GLY A 59 -2.22 -9.86 -14.57
CA GLY A 59 -2.62 -9.44 -15.92
C GLY A 59 -3.47 -10.50 -16.61
N GLY A 60 -4.25 -10.09 -17.60
CA GLY A 60 -5.02 -10.96 -18.48
C GLY A 60 -4.12 -11.71 -19.47
N GLU A 61 -4.57 -12.88 -19.89
CA GLU A 61 -3.92 -13.70 -20.92
C GLU A 61 -4.24 -13.17 -22.33
N SER A 62 -3.30 -13.33 -23.28
CA SER A 62 -3.58 -13.17 -24.71
C SER A 62 -4.21 -14.45 -25.28
N SER A 63 -4.33 -14.60 -26.60
CA SER A 63 -4.70 -15.91 -27.14
C SER A 63 -3.60 -16.96 -26.87
N ASP A 64 -4.01 -18.18 -26.50
CA ASP A 64 -3.13 -19.29 -26.09
C ASP A 64 -1.85 -19.37 -26.98
N PRO A 65 -0.62 -19.30 -26.41
CA PRO A 65 -0.28 -19.68 -25.03
C PRO A 65 0.20 -18.54 -24.11
N ASN A 66 0.06 -17.24 -24.46
CA ASN A 66 0.78 -16.20 -23.71
C ASN A 66 -0.01 -15.69 -22.51
N ALA A 67 0.36 -16.19 -21.34
CA ALA A 67 -0.25 -15.80 -20.07
C ALA A 67 0.03 -14.33 -19.70
N GLY A 68 -0.81 -13.76 -18.85
CA GLY A 68 -0.52 -12.53 -18.15
C GLY A 68 0.56 -12.71 -17.07
N GLY A 69 1.18 -11.61 -16.68
CA GLY A 69 2.10 -11.54 -15.56
C GLY A 69 1.39 -11.70 -14.22
N ALA A 70 2.07 -12.33 -13.27
CA ALA A 70 1.57 -12.44 -11.90
C ALA A 70 1.53 -11.06 -11.20
N GLY A 71 0.55 -10.87 -10.31
CA GLY A 71 0.55 -9.71 -9.42
C GLY A 71 1.71 -9.78 -8.42
N GLY A 72 2.23 -8.62 -8.05
CA GLY A 72 3.26 -8.45 -7.04
C GLY A 72 2.74 -8.77 -5.63
N ALA A 73 3.60 -9.32 -4.78
CA ALA A 73 3.25 -9.65 -3.40
C ALA A 73 3.00 -8.38 -2.56
N ALA A 74 2.15 -8.50 -1.54
CA ALA A 74 2.01 -7.47 -0.51
C ALA A 74 3.35 -7.25 0.21
N GLY A 75 3.65 -6.00 0.59
CA GLY A 75 4.77 -5.74 1.48
C GLY A 75 4.56 -6.39 2.85
N ALA A 76 5.62 -6.99 3.40
CA ALA A 76 5.57 -7.66 4.69
C ALA A 76 5.51 -6.66 5.85
N LEU A 77 4.70 -6.98 6.87
CA LEU A 77 4.68 -6.26 8.14
C LEU A 77 5.23 -7.17 9.24
N THR A 78 6.34 -6.76 9.85
CA THR A 78 6.79 -7.36 11.11
C THR A 78 6.23 -6.54 12.26
N VAL A 79 5.31 -7.15 13.03
CA VAL A 79 4.62 -6.43 14.11
C VAL A 79 5.55 -6.22 15.30
N GLU A 80 5.88 -4.97 15.57
CA GLU A 80 6.64 -4.54 16.75
C GLU A 80 5.80 -3.60 17.59
N ARG A 81 5.37 -4.07 18.77
CA ARG A 81 4.54 -3.26 19.65
C ARG A 81 5.35 -2.41 20.62
N LEU A 82 4.96 -1.14 20.79
CA LEU A 82 5.44 -0.30 21.87
C LEU A 82 5.02 -0.91 23.21
N ARG A 83 5.98 -1.31 24.05
CA ARG A 83 5.71 -1.87 25.37
C ARG A 83 6.07 -0.89 26.47
N TYR A 84 7.12 -0.11 26.27
CA TYR A 84 7.66 0.77 27.30
C TYR A 84 8.19 2.06 26.68
N PHE A 85 7.45 3.15 26.90
CA PHE A 85 7.83 4.50 26.45
C PHE A 85 9.28 4.88 26.78
N SER A 86 9.74 4.56 27.99
CA SER A 86 11.06 4.93 28.50
C SER A 86 12.21 4.12 27.90
N THR A 87 11.95 2.95 27.32
CA THR A 87 12.99 2.09 26.72
C THR A 87 12.90 2.09 25.20
N ASP A 88 11.70 2.14 24.66
CA ASP A 88 11.45 2.09 23.22
C ASP A 88 11.67 3.46 22.55
N MET A 89 11.39 4.59 23.23
CA MET A 89 11.71 5.94 22.68
C MET A 89 13.10 6.46 23.04
N ILE A 90 13.66 6.08 24.20
CA ILE A 90 14.89 6.71 24.72
C ILE A 90 16.12 5.81 24.54
N ALA A 91 15.96 4.48 24.57
CA ALA A 91 17.09 3.60 24.86
C ALA A 91 17.56 2.68 23.73
N ARG A 92 16.78 2.41 22.66
CA ARG A 92 17.17 1.29 21.77
C ARG A 92 17.22 1.42 20.25
N TYR A 93 16.46 2.21 19.48
CA TYR A 93 16.67 2.21 18.03
C TYR A 93 16.27 3.53 17.36
N ASN A 94 17.07 3.99 16.38
CA ASN A 94 16.69 5.04 15.41
C ASN A 94 15.50 4.62 14.51
N ARG A 95 14.83 3.50 14.78
CA ARG A 95 13.57 3.09 14.17
C ARG A 95 12.50 3.19 15.24
N LEU A 96 11.90 4.36 15.33
CA LEU A 96 10.61 4.50 15.99
C LEU A 96 9.59 3.86 15.03
N ILE A 97 8.94 2.77 15.43
CA ILE A 97 7.74 2.13 14.84
C ILE A 97 7.34 2.68 13.47
N ASP A 98 7.49 1.86 12.42
CA ASP A 98 7.02 2.21 11.09
C ASP A 98 5.50 2.10 10.99
N GLY A 99 4.92 2.76 9.99
CA GLY A 99 3.51 2.58 9.67
C GLY A 99 3.26 1.32 8.83
N GLY A 100 2.30 1.38 7.91
CA GLY A 100 1.95 0.27 7.04
C GLY A 100 3.02 -0.01 5.96
N PRO A 101 3.13 -1.26 5.47
CA PRO A 101 3.91 -1.58 4.28
C PRO A 101 3.18 -1.13 3.01
N GLY A 102 3.88 -1.13 1.88
CA GLY A 102 3.29 -0.80 0.58
C GLY A 102 2.61 -1.99 -0.09
N GLY A 103 1.64 -1.72 -0.95
CA GLY A 103 0.94 -2.71 -1.78
C GLY A 103 1.81 -3.22 -2.93
N GLY A 104 1.55 -4.45 -3.37
CA GLY A 104 2.15 -5.00 -4.59
C GLY A 104 1.62 -4.34 -5.87
N GLY A 105 2.45 -4.23 -6.90
CA GLY A 105 2.01 -3.79 -8.23
C GLY A 105 1.28 -4.90 -8.98
N GLY A 106 0.44 -4.57 -9.95
CA GLY A 106 -0.23 -5.53 -10.83
C GLY A 106 0.73 -6.11 -11.87
N GLY A 107 0.44 -7.32 -12.39
CA GLY A 107 1.18 -7.90 -13.51
C GLY A 107 0.75 -7.30 -14.85
N GLY A 108 1.64 -7.28 -15.84
CA GLY A 108 1.29 -6.88 -17.21
C GLY A 108 0.46 -7.93 -17.93
N GLY A 109 -0.31 -7.55 -18.93
CA GLY A 109 -1.05 -8.48 -19.79
C GLY A 109 -0.14 -9.22 -20.78
N GLY A 110 -0.55 -10.42 -21.19
CA GLY A 110 0.11 -11.15 -22.29
C GLY A 110 -0.09 -10.47 -23.64
N ALA A 111 0.75 -10.77 -24.62
CA ALA A 111 0.64 -10.22 -25.97
C ALA A 111 0.74 -11.28 -27.05
N ASP A 112 0.06 -11.06 -28.17
CA ASP A 112 0.22 -11.84 -29.40
C ASP A 112 1.20 -11.16 -30.38
N ALA A 113 1.49 -11.82 -31.50
CA ALA A 113 2.49 -11.33 -32.46
C ALA A 113 2.11 -9.95 -32.99
N SER A 114 3.04 -8.98 -32.92
CA SER A 114 2.92 -7.57 -33.28
C SER A 114 2.06 -6.67 -32.37
N GLU A 115 1.66 -7.17 -31.20
CA GLU A 115 0.82 -6.43 -30.24
C GLU A 115 1.52 -6.24 -28.89
N THR A 116 0.96 -5.37 -28.05
CA THR A 116 1.47 -5.13 -26.69
C THR A 116 0.34 -5.31 -25.67
N GLY A 117 0.62 -6.09 -24.63
CA GLY A 117 -0.28 -6.25 -23.49
C GLY A 117 -0.42 -4.96 -22.68
N GLY A 118 -1.51 -4.81 -21.94
CA GLY A 118 -1.68 -3.68 -21.02
C GLY A 118 -0.67 -3.74 -19.88
N THR A 119 -0.09 -2.62 -19.47
CA THR A 119 0.83 -2.60 -18.31
C THR A 119 0.07 -2.72 -16.98
N GLY A 120 0.73 -3.31 -15.98
CA GLY A 120 0.19 -3.43 -14.63
C GLY A 120 0.16 -2.09 -13.88
N GLY A 121 -0.81 -1.96 -12.98
CA GLY A 121 -0.96 -0.79 -12.12
C GLY A 121 0.00 -0.82 -10.92
N ALA A 122 0.55 0.33 -10.53
CA ALA A 122 1.43 0.41 -9.36
C ALA A 122 0.68 0.22 -8.03
N GLY A 123 1.34 -0.38 -7.04
CA GLY A 123 0.83 -0.50 -5.68
C GLY A 123 0.87 0.83 -4.92
N GLY A 124 -0.05 0.98 -3.97
CA GLY A 124 -0.13 2.13 -3.07
C GLY A 124 0.91 2.08 -1.96
N SER A 125 1.41 3.24 -1.53
CA SER A 125 2.33 3.31 -0.39
C SER A 125 1.61 3.02 0.92
N GLY A 126 2.31 2.48 1.90
CA GLY A 126 1.78 2.40 3.26
C GLY A 126 1.66 3.78 3.90
N ALA A 127 0.82 3.90 4.92
CA ALA A 127 0.80 5.12 5.74
C ALA A 127 1.96 5.13 6.74
N GLY A 128 2.30 6.31 7.25
CA GLY A 128 3.33 6.48 8.28
C GLY A 128 2.76 6.46 9.69
N VAL A 129 3.51 7.02 10.63
CA VAL A 129 3.08 7.16 12.03
C VAL A 129 2.85 8.62 12.40
N VAL A 130 1.75 8.87 13.12
CA VAL A 130 1.49 10.14 13.79
C VAL A 130 1.60 9.92 15.30
N ALA A 131 2.51 10.62 15.96
CA ALA A 131 2.68 10.55 17.40
C ALA A 131 2.55 11.94 18.03
N VAL A 132 1.57 12.11 18.93
CA VAL A 132 1.28 13.37 19.63
C VAL A 132 1.50 13.20 21.12
N TYR A 133 2.41 14.01 21.65
CA TYR A 133 2.77 14.07 23.07
C TYR A 133 2.34 15.41 23.64
N ALA A 134 1.26 15.44 24.41
CA ALA A 134 0.76 16.69 24.99
C ALA A 134 0.05 16.46 26.33
N ASN A 135 0.08 17.43 27.23
CA ASN A 135 -0.73 17.34 28.45
C ASN A 135 -2.23 17.25 28.11
N ALA A 136 -2.69 18.08 27.18
CA ALA A 136 -4.06 18.07 26.69
C ALA A 136 -4.06 18.03 25.17
N ILE A 137 -4.86 17.13 24.60
CA ILE A 137 -5.13 17.07 23.16
C ILE A 137 -6.58 17.46 22.97
N VAL A 138 -6.82 18.48 22.15
CA VAL A 138 -8.16 18.96 21.80
C VAL A 138 -8.30 18.93 20.29
N ILE A 139 -9.18 18.07 19.81
CA ILE A 139 -9.54 17.97 18.39
C ILE A 139 -10.90 18.66 18.27
N ASN A 140 -10.90 19.85 17.66
CA ASN A 140 -12.12 20.62 17.48
C ASN A 140 -12.97 20.05 16.33
N SER A 141 -14.22 20.49 16.22
CA SER A 141 -15.07 20.16 15.06
C SER A 141 -14.39 20.56 13.76
N GLY A 142 -14.29 19.60 12.83
CA GLY A 142 -13.56 19.73 11.56
C GLY A 142 -12.04 19.53 11.66
N GLY A 143 -11.48 19.34 12.86
CA GLY A 143 -10.09 18.95 13.06
C GLY A 143 -9.90 17.46 12.81
N THR A 144 -8.80 17.09 12.15
CA THR A 144 -8.50 15.71 11.79
C THR A 144 -7.08 15.31 12.17
N ILE A 145 -6.91 14.06 12.58
CA ILE A 145 -5.62 13.37 12.69
C ILE A 145 -5.71 12.09 11.87
N GLU A 146 -4.89 11.98 10.82
CA GLU A 146 -5.02 10.93 9.81
C GLU A 146 -3.68 10.25 9.55
N ALA A 147 -3.71 8.93 9.39
CA ALA A 147 -2.56 8.11 9.00
C ALA A 147 -2.98 7.07 7.97
N ASP A 148 -3.43 7.54 6.80
CA ASP A 148 -4.08 6.70 5.78
C ASP A 148 -3.10 6.18 4.73
N GLY A 149 -3.29 4.91 4.35
CA GLY A 149 -2.54 4.24 3.29
C GLY A 149 -2.90 4.75 1.90
N GLY A 150 -1.95 4.70 0.97
CA GLY A 150 -2.15 5.07 -0.43
C GLY A 150 -2.90 3.98 -1.21
N ASN A 151 -3.75 4.41 -2.14
CA ASN A 151 -4.44 3.52 -3.06
C ASN A 151 -3.49 2.98 -4.14
N GLY A 152 -3.81 1.79 -4.67
CA GLY A 152 -3.18 1.30 -5.89
C GLY A 152 -3.65 2.08 -7.13
N PHE A 153 -2.93 1.90 -8.23
CA PHE A 153 -3.25 2.44 -9.55
C PHE A 153 -3.86 1.35 -10.43
N ALA A 154 -4.75 1.76 -11.34
CA ALA A 154 -5.36 0.83 -12.28
C ALA A 154 -4.31 0.25 -13.23
N GLY A 155 -4.53 -0.99 -13.67
CA GLY A 155 -3.83 -1.54 -14.83
C GLY A 155 -4.35 -0.91 -16.13
N GLU A 156 -3.55 -0.95 -17.19
CA GLU A 156 -3.95 -0.43 -18.49
C GLU A 156 -4.83 -1.43 -19.24
N ASP A 157 -5.80 -0.89 -19.99
CA ASP A 157 -6.62 -1.65 -20.91
C ASP A 157 -5.76 -2.32 -22.00
N ALA A 158 -6.26 -3.43 -22.54
CA ALA A 158 -5.65 -4.10 -23.69
C ALA A 158 -5.69 -3.17 -24.92
N SER A 159 -4.60 -3.13 -25.68
CA SER A 159 -4.50 -2.27 -26.86
C SER A 159 -5.14 -2.87 -28.12
N ASP A 160 -5.28 -4.19 -28.14
CA ASP A 160 -5.87 -4.98 -29.23
C ASP A 160 -6.77 -6.11 -28.68
N PRO A 161 -7.83 -6.54 -29.41
CA PRO A 161 -8.63 -7.72 -29.09
C PRO A 161 -7.89 -9.02 -28.75
N ASN A 162 -6.67 -9.24 -29.25
CA ASN A 162 -5.94 -10.49 -28.97
C ASN A 162 -4.95 -10.36 -27.81
N SER A 163 -4.67 -9.14 -27.35
CA SER A 163 -3.81 -8.88 -26.19
C SER A 163 -4.55 -9.07 -24.85
N GLY A 164 -3.81 -9.30 -23.77
CA GLY A 164 -4.33 -9.26 -22.41
C GLY A 164 -4.20 -7.86 -21.80
N SER A 165 -5.09 -7.49 -20.88
CA SER A 165 -4.98 -6.22 -20.16
C SER A 165 -4.16 -6.33 -18.85
N GLY A 166 -3.71 -5.21 -18.31
CA GLY A 166 -2.87 -5.20 -17.10
C GLY A 166 -3.66 -5.42 -15.81
N GLY A 167 -3.03 -6.05 -14.81
CA GLY A 167 -3.59 -6.21 -13.47
C GLY A 167 -3.57 -4.91 -12.66
N GLY A 168 -4.53 -4.75 -11.74
CA GLY A 168 -4.61 -3.58 -10.85
C GLY A 168 -3.60 -3.63 -9.72
N GLY A 169 -3.05 -2.47 -9.35
CA GLY A 169 -2.17 -2.34 -8.20
C GLY A 169 -2.92 -2.45 -6.87
N ALA A 170 -2.26 -2.94 -5.83
CA ALA A 170 -2.86 -3.14 -4.52
C ALA A 170 -2.84 -1.88 -3.65
N GLY A 171 -3.71 -1.81 -2.64
CA GLY A 171 -3.68 -0.76 -1.63
C GLY A 171 -2.58 -0.97 -0.58
N GLY A 172 -1.98 0.13 -0.11
CA GLY A 172 -1.02 0.12 0.99
C GLY A 172 -1.68 -0.04 2.36
N GLY A 173 -0.91 -0.52 3.35
CA GLY A 173 -1.39 -0.68 4.71
C GLY A 173 -1.65 0.65 5.42
N GLY A 174 -2.66 0.70 6.28
CA GLY A 174 -2.91 1.86 7.14
C GLY A 174 -1.78 2.11 8.15
N GLY A 175 -1.69 3.32 8.67
CA GLY A 175 -0.62 3.76 9.58
C GLY A 175 -0.87 3.43 11.04
N CYS A 176 -0.18 4.17 11.91
CA CYS A 176 -0.44 4.13 13.34
C CYS A 176 -0.56 5.54 13.91
N ILE A 177 -1.53 5.75 14.80
CA ILE A 177 -1.70 6.99 15.55
C ILE A 177 -1.46 6.71 17.03
N TYR A 178 -0.52 7.44 17.63
CA TYR A 178 -0.25 7.45 19.07
C TYR A 178 -0.63 8.80 19.67
N LEU A 179 -1.59 8.80 20.59
CA LEU A 179 -1.93 9.98 21.39
C LEU A 179 -1.57 9.74 22.85
N VAL A 180 -0.56 10.43 23.36
CA VAL A 180 -0.17 10.36 24.77
C VAL A 180 -0.59 11.64 25.48
N TYR A 181 -1.54 11.50 26.41
CA TYR A 181 -2.25 12.65 27.00
C TYR A 181 -2.61 12.46 28.48
N LYS A 182 -2.88 13.56 29.17
CA LYS A 182 -3.62 13.55 30.45
C LYS A 182 -5.13 13.69 30.22
N SER A 183 -5.50 14.48 29.21
CA SER A 183 -6.88 14.67 28.78
C SER A 183 -6.98 14.72 27.25
N LEU A 184 -7.94 13.98 26.70
CA LEU A 184 -8.32 14.03 25.29
C LEU A 184 -9.75 14.54 25.18
N THR A 185 -9.94 15.61 24.43
CA THR A 185 -11.26 16.08 23.99
C THR A 185 -11.32 15.90 22.49
N ASP A 186 -12.12 14.93 22.04
CA ASP A 186 -12.32 14.67 20.61
C ASP A 186 -13.72 15.05 20.17
N ASN A 187 -13.82 16.18 19.46
CA ASN A 187 -15.02 16.62 18.76
C ASN A 187 -14.81 16.61 17.23
N GLY A 188 -13.72 15.99 16.75
CA GLY A 188 -13.32 15.93 15.34
C GLY A 188 -13.25 14.48 14.86
N SER A 189 -12.18 14.14 14.12
CA SER A 189 -11.93 12.76 13.68
C SER A 189 -10.48 12.31 13.86
N ILE A 190 -10.33 11.06 14.29
CA ILE A 190 -9.07 10.33 14.32
C ILE A 190 -9.22 9.10 13.42
N THR A 191 -8.57 9.11 12.25
CA THR A 191 -8.76 8.09 11.22
C THR A 191 -7.46 7.39 10.86
N VAL A 192 -7.59 6.07 10.68
CA VAL A 192 -6.57 5.24 10.05
C VAL A 192 -7.31 4.39 9.04
N ALA A 193 -7.10 4.67 7.76
CA ALA A 193 -7.64 3.92 6.66
C ALA A 193 -6.53 3.16 5.92
N ALA A 194 -6.89 2.03 5.33
CA ALA A 194 -6.04 1.35 4.37
C ALA A 194 -6.22 1.94 2.97
N GLY A 195 -5.23 1.75 2.12
CA GLY A 195 -5.39 1.97 0.69
C GLY A 195 -6.35 0.96 0.08
N THR A 196 -7.13 1.42 -0.90
CA THR A 196 -7.92 0.54 -1.76
C THR A 196 -7.05 -0.02 -2.89
N GLY A 197 -7.23 -1.30 -3.22
CA GLY A 197 -6.74 -1.84 -4.47
C GLY A 197 -7.48 -1.23 -5.66
N ALA A 198 -6.82 -1.19 -6.81
CA ALA A 198 -7.39 -0.66 -8.04
C ALA A 198 -7.91 -1.78 -8.94
N ALA A 199 -8.80 -1.42 -9.87
CA ALA A 199 -9.26 -2.32 -10.91
C ALA A 199 -8.11 -2.72 -11.84
N GLY A 200 -8.19 -3.92 -12.41
CA GLY A 200 -7.41 -4.26 -13.59
C GLY A 200 -7.93 -3.52 -14.82
N GLY A 201 -7.11 -3.48 -15.86
CA GLY A 201 -7.51 -3.02 -17.18
C GLY A 201 -8.56 -3.94 -17.79
N THR A 202 -9.19 -3.47 -18.85
CA THR A 202 -10.28 -4.13 -19.55
C THR A 202 -9.98 -4.31 -21.03
N GLY A 203 -10.79 -5.13 -21.70
CA GLY A 203 -10.70 -5.37 -23.14
C GLY A 203 -9.76 -6.52 -23.50
N GLY A 204 -9.49 -6.67 -24.79
CA GLY A 204 -8.65 -7.75 -25.28
C GLY A 204 -9.30 -9.11 -25.15
N ASN A 205 -8.47 -10.13 -24.99
CA ASN A 205 -8.93 -11.52 -24.82
C ASN A 205 -9.41 -11.75 -23.37
N GLU A 206 -8.61 -11.31 -22.39
CA GLU A 206 -8.96 -11.39 -20.97
C GLU A 206 -8.65 -10.10 -20.20
N ASN A 207 -9.53 -9.79 -19.23
CA ASN A 207 -9.34 -8.68 -18.32
C ASN A 207 -8.33 -9.03 -17.21
N GLY A 208 -7.50 -8.07 -16.82
CA GLY A 208 -6.67 -8.14 -15.64
C GLY A 208 -7.49 -8.16 -14.36
N ALA A 209 -6.97 -8.84 -13.34
CA ALA A 209 -7.59 -8.90 -12.03
C ALA A 209 -7.38 -7.58 -11.25
N ALA A 210 -8.32 -7.25 -10.37
CA ALA A 210 -8.15 -6.14 -9.43
C ALA A 210 -7.10 -6.47 -8.36
N GLY A 211 -6.39 -5.44 -7.90
CA GLY A 211 -5.52 -5.54 -6.73
C GLY A 211 -6.32 -5.63 -5.43
N ALA A 212 -5.73 -6.24 -4.40
CA ALA A 212 -6.36 -6.33 -3.08
C ALA A 212 -6.24 -5.02 -2.29
N ASN A 213 -7.21 -4.77 -1.40
CA ASN A 213 -7.13 -3.69 -0.43
C ASN A 213 -6.05 -3.98 0.63
N GLY A 214 -5.47 -2.92 1.19
CA GLY A 214 -4.73 -3.03 2.44
C GLY A 214 -5.65 -3.26 3.65
N ALA A 215 -5.05 -3.49 4.81
CA ALA A 215 -5.73 -3.54 6.08
C ALA A 215 -5.56 -2.23 6.85
N VAL A 216 -6.58 -1.90 7.66
CA VAL A 216 -6.57 -0.75 8.56
C VAL A 216 -5.49 -0.95 9.63
N GLY A 217 -4.78 0.12 9.96
CA GLY A 217 -3.78 0.11 11.03
C GLY A 217 -4.36 0.47 12.40
N ASN A 218 -3.51 0.95 13.31
CA ASN A 218 -3.87 1.06 14.73
C ASN A 218 -4.03 2.51 15.21
N LYS A 219 -4.93 2.68 16.19
CA LYS A 219 -5.13 3.93 16.94
C LYS A 219 -4.96 3.64 18.42
N ILE A 220 -4.00 4.30 19.04
CA ILE A 220 -3.57 4.00 20.41
C ILE A 220 -3.56 5.29 21.23
N GLY A 221 -4.43 5.36 22.23
CA GLY A 221 -4.44 6.38 23.27
C GLY A 221 -3.73 5.89 24.53
N ILE A 222 -2.89 6.74 25.11
CA ILE A 222 -2.22 6.46 26.38
C ILE A 222 -2.54 7.59 27.34
N ASN A 223 -3.42 7.31 28.30
CA ASN A 223 -3.74 8.26 29.36
C ASN A 223 -2.70 8.15 30.48
N VAL A 224 -1.86 9.16 30.63
CA VAL A 224 -0.74 9.12 31.60
C VAL A 224 -1.18 9.21 33.06
N ASN A 225 -2.44 9.59 33.33
CA ASN A 225 -2.97 9.59 34.70
C ASN A 225 -3.37 8.18 35.16
N THR A 226 -3.84 7.34 34.23
CA THR A 226 -4.31 5.98 34.53
C THR A 226 -3.30 4.90 34.12
N GLY A 227 -2.36 5.23 33.23
CA GLY A 227 -1.45 4.27 32.59
C GLY A 227 -2.16 3.30 31.65
N ALA A 228 -3.42 3.56 31.29
CA ALA A 228 -4.22 2.70 30.42
C ALA A 228 -3.85 2.90 28.94
N PHE A 229 -3.85 1.79 28.20
CA PHE A 229 -3.81 1.77 26.73
C PHE A 229 -5.25 1.62 26.24
N ASP A 230 -5.78 2.67 25.64
CA ASP A 230 -7.13 2.70 25.10
C ASP A 230 -7.06 2.65 23.57
N THR A 231 -7.87 1.80 22.95
CA THR A 231 -8.17 1.96 21.52
C THR A 231 -9.12 3.14 21.38
N ILE A 232 -8.66 4.18 20.71
CA ILE A 232 -9.39 5.45 20.49
C ILE A 232 -9.99 5.51 19.09
#